data_AF-A0A1I2ZJP5-F1
#
_entry.id   AF-A0A1I2ZJP5-F1
#
_cell.length_a   1.000
_cell.length_b   1.000
_cell.length_c   1.000
_cell.angle_alpha   90.00
_cell.angle_beta   90.00
_cell.angle_gamma   90.00
#
_symmetry.space_group_name_H-M   'P 1'
#
loop_
_entity.id
_entity.type
_entity.pdbx_description
1 polymer ?
#
loop_
_entity_poly.entity_id
_entity_poly.type
_entity_poly.pdbx_seq_one_letter_code
_entity_poly.pdbx_strand_id
1 'polypeptide(L)'
;MNSRIPAVEFVSRLLYETDPMGTCCRENACYDEYDSVAAALVEWLAEGEPVHVALRQALCDGFGSDLLATARLEEAQAALRTRLERGGG
;
A
#
# COMPACT_ATOMS: atom_id res chain seq x y z
N MET A 1 -4.55 20.27 4.80
CA MET A 1 -3.51 19.41 4.18
C MET A 1 -4.09 18.90 2.87
N ASN A 2 -3.58 19.36 1.73
CA ASN A 2 -3.99 18.82 0.43
C ASN A 2 -3.22 17.51 0.19
N SER A 3 -3.76 16.40 0.70
CA SER A 3 -3.23 15.07 0.39
C SER A 3 -3.42 14.82 -1.10
N ARG A 4 -2.34 14.76 -1.88
CA ARG A 4 -2.41 14.32 -3.28
C ARG A 4 -2.47 12.81 -3.29
N ILE A 5 -3.54 12.27 -3.88
CA ILE A 5 -3.74 10.83 -3.99
C ILE A 5 -2.77 10.27 -5.06
N PRO A 6 -1.97 9.25 -4.74
CA PRO A 6 -1.03 8.63 -5.67
C PRO A 6 -1.77 7.74 -6.68
N ALA A 7 -1.18 7.52 -7.85
CA ALA A 7 -1.74 6.58 -8.83
C ALA A 7 -1.67 5.13 -8.34
N VAL A 8 -2.67 4.31 -8.69
CA VAL A 8 -2.77 2.89 -8.29
C VAL A 8 -1.51 2.11 -8.68
N GLU A 9 -1.04 2.23 -9.93
CA GLU A 9 0.18 1.53 -10.39
C GLU A 9 1.42 1.87 -9.55
N PHE A 10 1.52 3.12 -9.10
CA PHE A 10 2.63 3.54 -8.26
C PHE A 10 2.54 2.92 -6.87
N VAL A 11 1.34 2.89 -6.28
CA VAL A 11 1.10 2.26 -4.99
C VAL A 11 1.38 0.76 -5.07
N SER A 12 0.88 0.09 -6.11
CA SER A 12 1.12 -1.35 -6.31
C SER A 12 2.61 -1.65 -6.39
N ARG A 13 3.36 -0.89 -7.21
CA ARG A 13 4.81 -1.05 -7.33
C ARG A 13 5.53 -0.82 -6.00
N LEU A 14 5.13 0.20 -5.24
CA LEU A 14 5.74 0.51 -3.95
C LEU A 14 5.45 -0.59 -2.91
N LEU A 15 4.24 -1.15 -2.89
CA LEU A 15 3.89 -2.29 -2.04
C LEU A 15 4.67 -3.54 -2.46
N TYR A 16 4.83 -3.79 -3.76
CA TYR A 16 5.68 -4.87 -4.28
C TYR A 16 7.17 -4.69 -3.89
N GLU A 17 7.70 -3.47 -3.99
CA GLU A 17 9.10 -3.16 -3.64
C GLU A 17 9.36 -3.30 -2.13
N THR A 18 8.37 -2.98 -1.30
CA THR A 18 8.46 -3.08 0.17
C THR A 18 8.06 -4.45 0.71
N ASP A 19 7.33 -5.25 -0.06
CA ASP A 19 6.80 -6.58 0.28
C ASP A 19 6.35 -6.68 1.74
N PRO A 20 5.40 -5.83 2.19
CA PRO A 20 5.02 -5.75 3.59
C PRO A 20 4.42 -7.07 4.08
N MET A 21 3.86 -7.89 3.19
CA MET A 21 3.27 -9.17 3.54
C MET A 21 4.25 -10.34 3.49
N GLY A 22 5.49 -10.12 3.00
CA GLY A 22 6.49 -11.16 2.88
C GLY A 22 6.05 -12.30 1.98
N THR A 23 5.29 -12.01 0.94
CA THR A 23 4.66 -13.01 0.07
C THR A 23 5.65 -13.71 -0.87
N CYS A 24 6.96 -13.42 -0.76
CA CYS A 24 8.01 -13.95 -1.64
C CYS A 24 7.72 -13.70 -3.13
N CYS A 25 6.93 -12.67 -3.48
CA CYS A 25 6.43 -12.42 -4.84
C CYS A 25 7.52 -12.23 -5.90
N ARG A 26 8.75 -11.88 -5.48
CA ARG A 26 9.90 -11.75 -6.39
C ARG A 26 10.26 -13.05 -7.11
N GLU A 27 9.89 -14.22 -6.57
CA GLU A 27 10.26 -15.51 -7.16
C GLU A 27 9.29 -15.99 -8.25
N ASN A 28 8.02 -15.51 -8.25
CA ASN A 28 6.99 -15.96 -9.20
C ASN A 28 6.59 -14.93 -10.26
N ALA A 29 7.21 -13.74 -10.26
CA ALA A 29 6.89 -12.64 -11.19
C ALA A 29 5.38 -12.30 -11.26
N CYS A 30 4.68 -12.48 -10.14
CA CYS A 30 3.28 -12.10 -9.99
C CYS A 30 3.23 -10.66 -9.49
N TYR A 31 3.05 -9.72 -10.41
CA TYR A 31 3.03 -8.29 -10.11
C TYR A 31 1.64 -7.77 -9.69
N ASP A 32 0.59 -8.56 -9.93
CA ASP A 32 -0.81 -8.16 -9.79
C ASP A 32 -1.38 -8.34 -8.35
N GLU A 33 -0.67 -9.04 -7.46
CA GLU A 33 -1.17 -9.34 -6.10
C GLU A 33 -1.42 -8.08 -5.26
N TYR A 34 -0.67 -7.02 -5.53
CA TYR A 34 -0.87 -5.73 -4.87
C TYR A 34 -1.76 -4.76 -5.66
N ASP A 35 -2.20 -5.07 -6.89
CA ASP A 35 -3.03 -4.16 -7.69
C ASP A 35 -4.39 -3.92 -7.05
N SER A 36 -5.04 -4.98 -6.56
CA SER A 36 -6.31 -4.87 -5.85
C SER A 36 -6.16 -4.13 -4.51
N VAL A 37 -5.06 -4.37 -3.79
CA VAL A 37 -4.73 -3.66 -2.54
C VAL A 37 -4.44 -2.19 -2.83
N ALA A 38 -3.73 -1.88 -3.91
CA ALA A 38 -3.38 -0.54 -4.30
C ALA A 38 -4.60 0.26 -4.73
N ALA A 39 -5.52 -0.35 -5.47
CA ALA A 39 -6.80 0.26 -5.85
C ALA A 39 -7.60 0.63 -4.60
N ALA A 40 -7.81 -0.33 -3.69
CA ALA A 40 -8.51 -0.08 -2.44
C ALA A 40 -7.81 1.03 -1.63
N LEU A 41 -6.49 0.96 -1.46
CA LEU A 41 -5.72 1.96 -0.71
C LEU A 41 -5.92 3.38 -1.26
N VAL A 42 -5.91 3.53 -2.59
CA VAL A 42 -6.13 4.80 -3.27
C VAL A 42 -7.55 5.33 -3.02
N GLU A 43 -8.56 4.47 -3.05
CA GLU A 43 -9.94 4.84 -2.72
C GLU A 43 -10.08 5.34 -1.28
N TRP A 44 -9.55 4.61 -0.29
CA TRP A 44 -9.57 5.03 1.12
C TRP A 44 -8.82 6.35 1.34
N LEU A 45 -7.66 6.54 0.70
CA LEU A 45 -6.93 7.80 0.75
C LEU A 45 -7.73 8.96 0.11
N ALA A 46 -8.55 8.66 -0.91
CA ALA A 46 -9.43 9.64 -1.55
C ALA A 46 -10.57 10.10 -0.63
N GLU A 47 -11.08 9.19 0.20
CA GLU A 47 -12.10 9.49 1.21
C GLU A 47 -11.54 10.27 2.41
N GLY A 48 -10.22 10.47 2.46
CA GLY A 48 -9.53 11.21 3.51
C GLY A 48 -9.06 10.34 4.67
N GLU A 49 -9.10 9.02 4.53
CA GLU A 49 -8.57 8.13 5.55
C GLU A 49 -7.05 8.30 5.70
N PRO A 50 -6.54 8.22 6.94
CA PRO A 50 -5.12 8.33 7.17
C PRO A 50 -4.39 7.08 6.66
N VAL A 51 -3.21 7.27 6.08
CA VAL A 51 -2.37 6.22 5.44
C VAL A 51 -2.28 4.92 6.25
N HIS A 52 -2.17 5.03 7.58
CA HIS A 52 -2.02 3.86 8.44
C HIS A 52 -3.29 3.01 8.54
N VAL A 53 -4.47 3.64 8.55
CA VAL A 53 -5.77 2.95 8.53
C VAL A 53 -6.01 2.37 7.15
N ALA A 54 -5.87 3.20 6.12
CA ALA A 54 -6.12 2.82 4.74
C ALA A 54 -5.24 1.63 4.30
N LEU A 55 -3.93 1.65 4.63
CA LEU A 55 -3.01 0.57 4.30
C LEU A 55 -3.37 -0.72 5.03
N ARG A 56 -3.67 -0.63 6.33
CA ARG A 56 -4.02 -1.79 7.15
C ARG A 56 -5.29 -2.45 6.63
N GLN A 57 -6.31 -1.66 6.28
CA GLN A 57 -7.57 -2.17 5.76
C GLN A 57 -7.38 -2.82 4.39
N ALA A 58 -6.70 -2.14 3.47
CA ALA A 58 -6.45 -2.66 2.13
C ALA A 58 -5.68 -3.99 2.15
N LEU A 59 -4.66 -4.12 3.01
CA LEU A 59 -3.92 -5.38 3.18
C LEU A 59 -4.76 -6.46 3.87
N CYS A 60 -5.58 -6.10 4.85
CA CYS A 60 -6.50 -7.04 5.50
C CYS A 60 -7.53 -7.59 4.51
N ASP A 61 -8.06 -6.75 3.63
CA ASP A 61 -9.07 -7.14 2.65
C ASP A 61 -8.46 -7.99 1.53
N GLY A 62 -7.22 -7.69 1.12
CA GLY A 62 -6.52 -8.42 0.05
C GLY A 62 -5.90 -9.76 0.49
N PHE A 63 -5.29 -9.81 1.68
CA PHE A 63 -4.51 -10.97 2.14
C PHE A 63 -5.10 -11.65 3.39
N GLY A 64 -6.12 -11.06 4.03
CA GLY A 64 -6.68 -11.56 5.27
C GLY A 64 -5.92 -11.11 6.52
N SER A 65 -6.58 -11.21 7.67
CA SER A 65 -6.06 -10.78 8.96
C SER A 65 -4.89 -11.62 9.48
N ASP A 66 -4.82 -12.90 9.10
CA ASP A 66 -3.76 -13.81 9.55
C ASP A 66 -2.38 -13.40 9.03
N LEU A 67 -2.30 -13.05 7.74
CA LEU A 67 -1.07 -12.56 7.13
C LEU A 67 -0.73 -11.14 7.58
N LEU A 68 -1.74 -10.32 7.91
CA LEU A 68 -1.53 -8.97 8.43
C LEU A 68 -0.80 -8.96 9.78
N ALA A 69 -1.00 -9.97 10.61
CA ALA A 69 -0.36 -10.07 11.93
C ALA A 69 1.18 -10.17 11.84
N THR A 70 1.71 -10.65 10.73
CA THR A 70 3.16 -10.76 10.47
C THR A 70 3.69 -9.68 9.52
N ALA A 71 2.83 -8.75 9.10
CA ALA A 71 3.16 -7.76 8.08
C ALA A 71 4.07 -6.64 8.60
N ARG A 72 5.02 -6.21 7.76
CA ARG A 72 5.91 -5.07 8.00
C ARG A 72 5.27 -3.77 7.51
N LEU A 73 4.22 -3.35 8.21
CA LEU A 73 3.44 -2.17 7.82
C LEU A 73 4.24 -0.86 7.91
N GLU A 74 5.20 -0.76 8.83
CA GLU A 74 5.92 0.49 9.08
C GLU A 74 6.73 0.98 7.88
N GLU A 75 7.40 0.08 7.16
CA GLU A 75 8.21 0.42 5.98
C GLU A 75 7.32 0.94 4.84
N ALA A 76 6.23 0.23 4.55
CA ALA A 76 5.25 0.63 3.54
C ALA A 76 4.57 1.96 3.91
N GLN A 77 4.22 2.18 5.19
CA GLN A 77 3.66 3.44 5.67
C GLN A 77 4.62 4.62 5.51
N ALA A 78 5.89 4.44 5.89
CA ALA A 78 6.90 5.48 5.78
C ALA A 78 7.16 5.86 4.32
N ALA A 79 7.23 4.88 3.43
CA ALA A 79 7.41 5.08 1.99
C ALA A 79 6.21 5.83 1.37
N LEU A 80 4.98 5.44 1.73
CA LEU A 80 3.76 6.12 1.28
C LEU A 80 3.69 7.57 1.79
N ARG A 81 3.92 7.82 3.08
CA ARG A 81 3.92 9.17 3.66
C ARG A 81 4.94 10.08 2.98
N THR A 82 6.17 9.61 2.86
CA THR A 82 7.25 10.35 2.18
C THR A 82 6.83 10.76 0.77
N ARG A 83 6.11 9.90 0.04
CA ARG A 83 5.70 10.19 -1.33
C ARG A 83 4.53 11.16 -1.42
N LEU A 84 3.55 11.04 -0.53
CA LEU A 84 2.42 11.98 -0.42
C LEU A 84 2.91 13.39 -0.10
N GLU A 85 3.98 13.51 0.69
CA GLU A 85 4.60 14.79 1.06
C GLU A 85 5.50 15.39 -0.05
N ARG A 86 6.11 14.55 -0.91
CA ARG A 86 7.09 14.97 -1.95
C ARG A 86 6.49 15.24 -3.34
N GLY A 87 5.19 15.02 -3.56
CA GLY A 87 4.53 15.22 -4.86
C GLY A 87 4.22 16.69 -5.23
N GLY A 88 5.07 17.65 -4.84
CA GLY A 88 4.87 19.10 -5.03
C GLY A 88 6.05 19.81 -5.67
N GLY A 89 6.54 19.30 -6.80
CA GLY A 89 7.50 19.97 -7.67
C GLY A 89 6.95 20.02 -9.09
#